data_AF-A0AAU4DCD7-F1
#
_entry.id   AF-A0AAU4DCD7-F1
#
_cell.length_a   1.000
_cell.length_b   1.000
_cell.length_c   1.000
_cell.angle_alpha   90.00
_cell.angle_beta   90.00
_cell.angle_gamma   90.00
#
_symmetry.space_group_name_H-M   'P 1'
#
loop_
_entity.id
_entity.type
_entity.pdbx_description
1 polymer ?
#
loop_
_entity_poly.entity_id
_entity_poly.type
_entity_poly.pdbx_seq_one_letter_code
_entity_poly.pdbx_strand_id
1 'polypeptide(L)'
;MSFPYQGPSADPAAWVARYFPGPLLAALEQRGGVPHTVRALITQQLAVRTPEQLRDRIERRWYQRFSGTTRPELLDRADTIATRLVEEPGCEVSTRCEDGWLLDDDANCTWCRPSGTEFYLQDPDAGRRSTPETVTRMASEIRARMRQGRRSLRAATERARAERADQDDRR
;
A
#
# COMPACT_ATOMS: atom_id res chain seq x y z
N MET A 1 23.96 -11.59 4.75
CA MET A 1 23.73 -12.58 3.67
C MET A 1 22.89 -11.89 2.60
N SER A 2 23.48 -11.48 1.48
CA SER A 2 22.74 -10.90 0.36
C SER A 2 22.21 -12.01 -0.54
N PHE A 3 20.90 -12.16 -0.63
CA PHE A 3 20.28 -13.03 -1.63
C PHE A 3 20.54 -12.42 -3.02
N PRO A 4 20.99 -13.21 -4.02
CA PRO A 4 21.16 -12.69 -5.36
C PRO A 4 19.81 -12.17 -5.89
N TYR A 5 19.82 -10.98 -6.49
CA TYR A 5 18.65 -10.43 -7.19
C TYR A 5 18.31 -11.36 -8.34
N GLN A 6 17.39 -12.29 -8.11
CA GLN A 6 16.68 -13.00 -9.16
C GLN A 6 15.49 -12.12 -9.49
N GLY A 7 15.43 -11.53 -10.68
CA GLY A 7 14.23 -10.85 -11.17
C GLY A 7 13.06 -11.83 -11.35
N PRO A 8 11.86 -11.33 -11.69
CA PRO A 8 10.70 -12.17 -11.99
C PRO A 8 11.05 -13.10 -13.16
N SER A 9 11.20 -14.39 -12.87
CA SER A 9 11.52 -15.45 -13.84
C SER A 9 10.27 -15.82 -14.67
N ALA A 10 10.26 -17.02 -15.28
CA ALA A 10 9.13 -17.58 -16.02
C ALA A 10 7.82 -17.68 -15.20
N ASP A 11 7.87 -17.56 -13.86
CA ASP A 11 6.69 -17.50 -12.98
C ASP A 11 6.75 -16.26 -12.06
N PRO A 12 6.22 -15.11 -12.53
CA PRO A 12 6.15 -13.88 -11.75
C PRO A 12 5.29 -14.00 -10.49
N ALA A 13 4.27 -14.87 -10.48
CA ALA A 13 3.39 -15.03 -9.33
C ALA A 13 4.08 -15.80 -8.19
N ALA A 14 4.79 -16.89 -8.53
CA ALA A 14 5.65 -17.58 -7.56
C ALA A 14 6.80 -16.69 -7.08
N TRP A 15 7.34 -15.85 -7.97
CA TRP A 15 8.34 -14.86 -7.60
C TRP A 15 7.82 -13.92 -6.52
N VAL A 16 6.65 -13.30 -6.70
CA VAL A 16 6.06 -12.40 -5.69
C VAL A 16 5.77 -13.16 -4.39
N ALA A 17 5.21 -14.37 -4.48
CA ALA A 17 4.85 -15.16 -3.30
C ALA A 17 6.07 -15.51 -2.41
N ARG A 18 7.27 -15.67 -2.98
CA ARG A 18 8.49 -15.94 -2.20
C ARG A 18 8.99 -14.72 -1.40
N TYR A 19 8.46 -13.54 -1.70
CA TYR A 19 8.78 -12.29 -0.99
C TYR A 19 7.69 -11.88 0.00
N PHE A 20 6.77 -12.78 0.35
CA PHE A 20 5.99 -12.54 1.57
C PHE A 20 6.92 -12.36 2.78
N PRO A 21 6.50 -11.58 3.79
CA PRO A 21 7.28 -11.37 5.00
C PRO A 21 7.67 -12.69 5.65
N GLY A 22 8.94 -12.84 6.04
CA GLY A 22 9.49 -14.09 6.57
C GLY A 22 8.66 -14.75 7.68
N PRO A 23 8.19 -14.00 8.71
CA PRO A 23 7.32 -14.57 9.74
C PRO A 23 6.02 -15.15 9.17
N LEU A 24 5.42 -14.50 8.17
CA LEU A 24 4.21 -14.97 7.52
C LEU A 24 4.50 -16.21 6.66
N LEU A 25 5.60 -16.24 5.91
CA LEU A 25 6.00 -17.42 5.15
C LEU A 25 6.17 -18.64 6.04
N ALA A 26 6.87 -18.51 7.16
CA ALA A 26 7.04 -19.59 8.13
C ALA A 26 5.71 -20.09 8.71
N ALA A 27 4.73 -19.21 8.88
CA ALA A 27 3.38 -19.57 9.31
C ALA A 27 2.58 -20.28 8.21
N LEU A 28 2.68 -19.80 6.96
CA LEU A 28 2.05 -20.44 5.80
C LEU A 28 2.63 -21.82 5.51
N GLU A 29 3.95 -21.99 5.60
CA GLU A 29 4.63 -23.28 5.39
C GLU A 29 4.12 -24.36 6.36
N GLN A 30 3.90 -24.01 7.63
CA GLN A 30 3.29 -24.92 8.62
C GLN A 30 1.85 -25.32 8.27
N ARG A 31 1.19 -24.55 7.39
CA ARG A 31 -0.18 -24.77 6.92
C ARG A 31 -0.26 -25.35 5.50
N GLY A 32 0.87 -25.80 4.94
CA GLY A 32 0.93 -26.37 3.58
C GLY A 32 1.32 -25.37 2.49
N GLY A 33 1.79 -24.17 2.86
CA GLY A 33 2.33 -23.16 1.96
C GLY A 33 1.34 -22.06 1.60
N VAL A 34 1.68 -21.27 0.57
CA VAL A 34 0.84 -20.15 0.11
C VAL A 34 -0.44 -20.69 -0.56
N PRO A 35 -1.64 -20.31 -0.08
CA PRO A 35 -2.91 -20.77 -0.63
C PRO A 35 -3.06 -20.48 -2.12
N HIS A 36 -3.74 -21.38 -2.85
CA HIS A 36 -4.00 -21.21 -4.28
C HIS A 36 -4.79 -19.92 -4.58
N THR A 37 -5.73 -19.55 -3.71
CA THR A 37 -6.49 -18.28 -3.80
C THR A 37 -5.59 -17.06 -3.78
N VAL A 38 -4.57 -17.04 -2.91
CA VAL A 38 -3.58 -15.97 -2.83
C VAL A 38 -2.75 -15.90 -4.13
N ARG A 39 -2.36 -17.06 -4.69
CA ARG A 39 -1.65 -17.11 -5.97
C ARG A 39 -2.50 -16.57 -7.13
N ALA A 40 -3.78 -16.92 -7.18
CA ALA A 40 -4.70 -16.40 -8.18
C ALA A 40 -4.87 -14.87 -8.07
N LEU A 41 -4.98 -14.35 -6.85
CA LEU A 41 -5.03 -12.90 -6.60
C LEU A 41 -3.73 -12.21 -7.05
N ILE A 42 -2.56 -12.79 -6.76
CA ILE A 42 -1.28 -12.26 -7.26
C ILE A 42 -1.31 -12.17 -8.79
N THR A 43 -1.72 -13.23 -9.48
CA THR A 43 -1.84 -13.22 -10.95
C THR A 43 -2.78 -12.12 -11.45
N GLN A 44 -3.93 -11.94 -10.81
CA GLN A 44 -4.86 -10.85 -11.15
C GLN A 44 -4.20 -9.48 -10.96
N GLN A 45 -3.51 -9.27 -9.84
CA GLN A 45 -2.81 -8.02 -9.57
C GLN A 45 -1.73 -7.72 -10.61
N LEU A 46 -1.00 -8.73 -11.06
CA LEU A 46 0.05 -8.62 -12.08
C LEU A 46 -0.47 -8.24 -13.47
N ALA A 47 -1.78 -8.29 -13.73
CA ALA A 47 -2.36 -7.77 -14.97
C ALA A 47 -2.23 -6.25 -15.10
N VAL A 48 -2.05 -5.54 -13.97
CA VAL A 48 -2.05 -4.06 -13.94
C VAL A 48 -0.80 -3.46 -13.28
N ARG A 49 0.17 -4.29 -12.87
CA ARG A 49 1.42 -3.84 -12.23
C ARG A 49 2.57 -4.80 -12.44
N THR A 50 3.78 -4.33 -12.25
CA THR A 50 4.96 -5.20 -12.29
C THR A 50 5.09 -6.03 -11.01
N PRO A 51 5.80 -7.17 -11.06
CA PRO A 51 6.08 -7.99 -9.88
C PRO A 51 6.74 -7.22 -8.74
N GLU A 52 7.68 -6.32 -9.06
CA GLU A 52 8.37 -5.46 -8.09
C GLU A 52 7.40 -4.52 -7.39
N GLN A 53 6.50 -3.87 -8.15
CA GLN A 53 5.47 -3.00 -7.58
C GLN A 53 4.56 -3.76 -6.61
N LEU A 54 4.16 -4.99 -6.97
CA LEU A 54 3.34 -5.83 -6.10
C LEU A 54 4.10 -6.25 -4.83
N ARG A 55 5.38 -6.62 -4.95
CA ARG A 55 6.25 -6.94 -3.82
C ARG A 55 6.35 -5.77 -2.84
N ASP A 56 6.68 -4.58 -3.34
CA ASP A 56 6.89 -3.39 -2.52
C ASP A 56 5.60 -3.01 -1.77
N ARG A 57 4.45 -3.20 -2.42
CA ARG A 57 3.14 -3.01 -1.79
C ARG A 57 2.88 -4.03 -0.68
N ILE A 58 3.17 -5.32 -0.90
CA ILE A 58 3.03 -6.37 0.11
C ILE A 58 3.88 -6.03 1.34
N GLU A 59 5.13 -5.63 1.13
CA GLU A 59 6.05 -5.24 2.19
C GLU A 59 5.51 -4.03 2.98
N ARG A 60 5.10 -2.98 2.28
CA ARG A 60 4.53 -1.78 2.91
C ARG A 60 3.27 -2.08 3.71
N ARG A 61 2.33 -2.87 3.17
CA ARG A 61 1.10 -3.27 3.87
C ARG A 61 1.40 -4.11 5.12
N TRP A 62 2.38 -5.01 5.03
CA TRP A 62 2.82 -5.80 6.16
C TRP A 62 3.29 -4.90 7.29
N TYR A 63 4.22 -3.99 7.02
CA TYR A 63 4.75 -3.10 8.07
C TYR A 63 3.67 -2.22 8.68
N GLN A 64 2.75 -1.70 7.88
CA GLN A 64 1.68 -0.83 8.36
C GLN A 64 0.60 -1.54 9.20
N ARG A 65 0.31 -2.82 8.93
CA ARG A 65 -0.90 -3.47 9.48
C ARG A 65 -0.64 -4.72 10.32
N PHE A 66 0.46 -5.42 10.08
CA PHE A 66 0.66 -6.78 10.58
C PHE A 66 2.04 -7.02 11.20
N SER A 67 2.95 -6.06 11.15
CA SER A 67 4.29 -6.17 11.76
C SER A 67 4.25 -6.39 13.28
N GLY A 68 3.20 -5.90 13.95
CA GLY A 68 2.97 -6.11 15.38
C GLY A 68 2.22 -7.38 15.73
N THR A 69 1.82 -8.21 14.75
CA THR A 69 1.03 -9.43 14.99
C THR A 69 1.86 -10.46 15.77
N THR A 70 1.29 -11.02 16.84
CA THR A 70 1.97 -12.04 17.64
C THR A 70 2.08 -13.36 16.88
N ARG A 71 3.07 -14.20 17.21
CA ARG A 71 3.26 -15.50 16.54
C ARG A 71 2.01 -16.41 16.61
N PRO A 72 1.31 -16.58 17.74
CA PRO A 72 0.09 -17.40 17.78
C PRO A 72 -1.01 -16.87 16.87
N GLU A 73 -1.22 -15.55 16.87
CA GLU A 73 -2.20 -14.89 16.01
C GLU A 73 -1.83 -15.03 14.53
N LEU A 74 -0.55 -14.92 14.20
CA LEU A 74 -0.05 -15.08 12.84
C LEU A 74 -0.31 -16.49 12.30
N LEU A 75 -0.13 -17.53 13.13
CA LEU A 75 -0.39 -18.92 12.75
C LEU A 75 -1.87 -19.20 12.51
N ASP A 76 -2.74 -18.61 13.34
CA ASP A 76 -4.19 -18.75 13.21
C ASP A 76 -4.71 -18.05 11.94
N ARG A 77 -4.19 -16.84 11.67
CA ARG A 77 -4.72 -15.94 10.64
C ARG A 77 -3.88 -15.85 9.36
N ALA A 78 -2.88 -16.72 9.19
CA ALA A 78 -1.88 -16.62 8.11
C ALA A 78 -2.52 -16.46 6.72
N ASP A 79 -3.48 -17.32 6.37
CA ASP A 79 -4.13 -17.32 5.05
C ASP A 79 -4.93 -16.02 4.81
N THR A 80 -5.59 -15.53 5.86
CA THR A 80 -6.33 -14.26 5.82
C THR A 80 -5.39 -13.07 5.67
N ILE A 81 -4.26 -13.07 6.39
CA ILE A 81 -3.26 -12.01 6.28
C ILE A 81 -2.64 -12.01 4.89
N ALA A 82 -2.23 -13.17 4.37
CA ALA A 82 -1.69 -13.31 3.02
C ALA A 82 -2.67 -12.78 1.96
N THR A 83 -3.96 -13.11 2.10
CA THR A 83 -5.03 -12.59 1.23
C THR A 83 -5.12 -11.06 1.29
N ARG A 84 -5.20 -10.47 2.49
CA ARG A 84 -5.28 -9.01 2.68
C ARG A 84 -4.06 -8.24 2.16
N LEU A 85 -2.88 -8.89 2.14
CA LEU A 85 -1.68 -8.28 1.57
C LEU A 85 -1.75 -8.16 0.04
N VAL A 86 -2.42 -9.11 -0.64
CA VAL A 86 -2.49 -9.14 -2.11
C VAL A 86 -3.80 -8.60 -2.69
N GLU A 87 -4.86 -8.51 -1.89
CA GLU A 87 -6.15 -7.96 -2.30
C GLU A 87 -6.03 -6.60 -3.00
N GLU A 88 -6.93 -6.34 -3.94
CA GLU A 88 -7.00 -5.06 -4.64
C GLU A 88 -7.08 -3.89 -3.65
N PRO A 89 -6.49 -2.75 -3.97
CA PRO A 89 -6.75 -1.56 -3.19
C PRO A 89 -8.24 -1.21 -3.34
N GLY A 90 -8.98 -1.29 -2.23
CA GLY A 90 -10.40 -0.90 -2.16
C GLY A 90 -10.60 0.61 -2.22
N CYS A 91 -10.09 1.27 -3.26
CA CYS A 91 -10.32 2.68 -3.51
C CYS A 91 -11.30 2.85 -4.67
N GLU A 92 -12.54 3.23 -4.33
CA GLU A 92 -13.61 3.44 -5.31
C GLU A 92 -13.29 4.57 -6.31
N VAL A 93 -12.41 5.49 -5.93
CA VAL A 93 -12.14 6.73 -6.67
C VAL A 93 -10.83 6.73 -7.46
N SER A 94 -9.94 5.75 -7.26
CA SER A 94 -8.71 5.64 -8.03
C SER A 94 -8.11 4.23 -7.95
N THR A 95 -7.87 3.63 -9.12
CA THR A 95 -7.11 2.38 -9.29
C THR A 95 -5.62 2.55 -8.96
N ARG A 96 -5.13 3.79 -8.90
CA ARG A 96 -3.78 4.18 -8.51
C ARG A 96 -3.66 4.65 -7.07
N CYS A 97 -4.73 4.46 -6.28
CA CYS A 97 -4.64 4.62 -4.84
C CYS A 97 -4.14 3.32 -4.22
N GLU A 98 -3.03 3.36 -3.52
CA GLU A 98 -2.49 2.26 -2.75
C GLU A 98 -2.41 2.65 -1.27
N ASP A 99 -3.12 1.91 -0.42
CA ASP A 99 -3.01 2.01 1.04
C ASP A 99 -3.26 3.41 1.62
N GLY A 100 -4.06 4.22 0.92
CA GLY A 100 -4.34 5.60 1.30
C GLY A 100 -3.39 6.62 0.68
N TRP A 101 -2.55 6.24 -0.28
CA TRP A 101 -1.64 7.10 -1.03
C TRP A 101 -1.93 7.02 -2.53
N LEU A 102 -1.87 8.15 -3.23
CA LEU A 102 -1.94 8.23 -4.69
C LEU A 102 -0.54 8.11 -5.25
N LEU A 103 -0.28 7.07 -6.06
CA LEU A 103 1.06 6.76 -6.56
C LEU A 103 1.68 7.88 -7.42
N ASP A 104 0.86 8.63 -8.17
CA ASP A 104 1.36 9.62 -9.13
C ASP A 104 1.77 10.94 -8.47
N ASP A 105 1.25 11.25 -7.27
CA ASP A 105 1.30 12.61 -6.70
C ASP A 105 1.93 12.64 -5.29
N ASP A 106 2.44 11.51 -4.77
CA ASP A 106 2.90 11.34 -3.38
C ASP A 106 1.95 11.97 -2.34
N ALA A 107 0.65 11.86 -2.65
CA ALA A 107 -0.42 12.54 -1.94
C ALA A 107 -1.30 11.54 -1.21
N ASN A 108 -1.83 11.93 -0.06
CA ASN A 108 -2.84 11.13 0.64
C ASN A 108 -4.13 11.05 -0.19
N CYS A 109 -4.62 9.84 -0.42
CA CYS A 109 -5.97 9.63 -0.94
C CYS A 109 -6.98 9.97 0.16
N THR A 110 -7.64 11.11 0.05
CA THR A 110 -8.61 11.57 1.05
C THR A 110 -9.91 10.76 1.08
N TRP A 111 -10.09 9.78 0.18
CA TRP A 111 -11.19 8.81 0.23
C TRP A 111 -10.84 7.62 1.14
N CYS A 112 -9.69 7.00 0.91
CA CYS A 112 -9.21 5.89 1.73
C CYS A 112 -8.65 6.33 3.09
N ARG A 113 -8.13 7.56 3.19
CA ARG A 113 -7.64 8.21 4.42
C ARG A 113 -8.19 9.63 4.52
N PRO A 114 -9.47 9.81 4.92
CA PRO A 114 -10.10 11.13 5.01
C PRO A 114 -9.43 12.04 6.06
N SER A 115 -8.83 11.45 7.09
CA SER A 115 -8.00 12.12 8.10
C SER A 115 -6.52 11.92 7.77
N GLY A 116 -5.98 12.64 6.79
CA GLY A 116 -4.54 12.71 6.55
C GLY A 116 -3.79 13.47 7.65
N THR A 117 -4.10 13.24 8.94
CA THR A 117 -3.67 14.06 10.09
C THR A 117 -2.30 13.70 10.66
N GLU A 118 -1.72 12.57 10.28
CA GLU A 118 -0.34 12.25 10.65
C GLU A 118 0.61 12.94 9.68
N PHE A 119 0.90 14.20 9.97
CA PHE A 119 2.00 14.91 9.33
C PHE A 119 3.25 14.66 10.16
N TYR A 120 4.16 13.85 9.65
CA TYR A 120 5.52 13.74 10.19
C TYR A 120 6.28 15.01 9.83
N LEU A 121 5.99 16.09 10.54
CA LEU A 121 6.81 17.29 10.50
C LEU A 121 8.02 16.99 11.36
N GLN A 122 9.23 17.11 10.79
CA GLN A 122 10.43 17.15 11.60
C GLN A 122 10.31 18.35 12.53
N ASP A 123 10.00 18.12 13.80
CA ASP A 123 10.06 19.16 14.82
C ASP A 123 11.51 19.23 15.32
N PRO A 124 12.29 20.26 14.95
CA PRO A 124 13.65 20.41 15.44
C PRO A 124 13.71 20.64 16.96
N ASP A 125 12.57 20.91 17.62
CA ASP A 125 12.46 21.21 19.05
C ASP A 125 11.64 20.17 19.83
N ALA A 126 11.57 18.91 19.36
CA ALA A 126 10.82 17.83 20.02
C ALA A 126 11.16 17.71 21.53
N GLY A 127 10.30 18.27 22.39
CA GLY A 127 10.47 18.32 23.85
C GLY A 127 10.38 19.74 24.47
N ARG A 128 10.46 20.81 23.67
CA ARG A 128 10.24 22.19 24.11
C ARG A 128 8.83 22.65 23.76
N ARG A 129 8.19 23.44 24.62
CA ARG A 129 6.86 24.01 24.32
C ARG A 129 6.97 24.88 23.06
N SER A 130 6.37 24.44 21.95
CA SER A 130 6.47 25.12 20.65
C SER A 130 5.95 26.55 20.76
N THR A 131 6.63 27.51 20.12
CA THR A 131 6.17 28.90 20.12
C THR A 131 4.89 29.06 19.30
N PRO A 132 4.06 30.08 19.57
CA PRO A 132 2.86 30.36 18.77
C PRO A 132 3.15 30.54 17.27
N GLU A 133 4.31 31.07 16.91
CA GLU A 133 4.73 31.22 15.51
C GLU A 133 5.01 29.86 14.86
N THR A 134 5.70 28.96 15.56
CA THR A 134 5.94 27.57 15.09
C THR A 134 4.63 26.84 14.90
N VAL A 135 3.69 26.95 15.84
CA VAL A 135 2.35 26.36 15.73
C VAL A 135 1.59 26.92 14.52
N THR A 136 1.65 28.23 14.29
CA THR A 136 0.98 28.87 13.16
C THR A 136 1.57 28.44 11.81
N ARG A 137 2.90 28.35 11.73
CA ARG A 137 3.62 27.83 10.55
C ARG A 137 3.22 26.38 10.26
N MET A 138 3.32 25.49 11.26
CA MET A 138 2.92 24.08 11.13
C MET A 138 1.46 23.95 10.71
N ALA A 139 0.55 24.71 11.31
CA ALA A 139 -0.86 24.70 10.94
C ALA A 139 -1.09 25.16 9.48
N SER A 140 -0.29 26.13 9.00
CA SER A 140 -0.36 26.59 7.60
C SER A 140 0.11 25.50 6.61
N GLU A 141 1.20 24.80 6.94
CA GLU A 141 1.77 23.70 6.15
C GLU A 141 0.80 22.51 6.08
N ILE A 142 0.23 22.13 7.22
CA ILE A 142 -0.81 21.11 7.34
C ILE A 142 -1.99 21.44 6.41
N ARG A 143 -2.52 22.66 6.48
CA ARG A 143 -3.64 23.09 5.62
C ARG A 143 -3.27 23.10 4.14
N ALA A 144 -2.04 23.50 3.79
CA ALA A 144 -1.56 23.50 2.41
C ALA A 144 -1.50 22.06 1.86
N ARG A 145 -0.96 21.12 2.64
CA ARG A 145 -0.84 19.71 2.23
C ARG A 145 -2.21 19.02 2.15
N MET A 146 -3.16 19.34 3.05
CA MET A 146 -4.56 18.90 2.91
C MET A 146 -5.21 19.39 1.60
N ARG A 147 -4.98 20.66 1.23
CA ARG A 147 -5.49 21.20 -0.05
C ARG A 147 -4.86 20.51 -1.26
N GLN A 148 -3.56 20.22 -1.21
CA GLN A 148 -2.88 19.48 -2.26
C GLN A 148 -3.47 18.08 -2.41
N GLY A 149 -3.63 17.32 -1.33
CA GLY A 149 -4.24 15.98 -1.37
C GLY A 149 -5.64 15.95 -2.00
N ARG A 150 -6.49 16.95 -1.68
CA ARG A 150 -7.82 17.07 -2.30
C ARG A 150 -7.75 17.33 -3.81
N ARG A 151 -6.79 18.15 -4.27
CA ARG A 151 -6.59 18.43 -5.71
C ARG A 151 -6.07 17.19 -6.44
N SER A 152 -5.08 16.51 -5.88
CA SER A 152 -4.54 15.25 -6.42
C SER A 152 -5.62 14.18 -6.52
N LEU A 153 -6.47 14.03 -5.50
CA LEU A 153 -7.57 13.07 -5.54
C LEU A 153 -8.55 13.37 -6.68
N ARG A 154 -8.95 14.64 -6.83
CA ARG A 154 -9.84 15.03 -7.92
C ARG A 154 -9.24 14.71 -9.29
N ALA A 155 -7.97 15.06 -9.50
CA ALA A 155 -7.26 14.76 -10.74
C ALA A 155 -7.13 13.25 -10.98
N ALA A 156 -6.91 12.45 -9.94
CA ALA A 156 -6.87 11.00 -10.03
C ALA A 156 -8.24 10.40 -10.39
N THR A 157 -9.34 10.93 -9.82
CA THR A 157 -10.70 10.49 -10.14
C THR A 157 -11.08 10.85 -11.58
N GLU A 158 -10.71 12.04 -12.05
CA GLU A 158 -10.93 12.46 -13.44
C GLU A 158 -10.16 11.55 -14.42
N ARG A 159 -8.90 11.22 -14.11
CA ARG A 159 -8.09 10.25 -14.89
C ARG A 159 -8.70 8.85 -14.89
N ALA A 160 -9.08 8.33 -13.74
CA ALA A 160 -9.70 7.00 -13.63
C ALA A 160 -11.02 6.89 -14.41
N ARG A 161 -11.80 7.98 -14.48
CA ARG A 161 -13.01 8.03 -15.33
C ARG A 161 -12.66 7.98 -16.82
N ALA A 162 -11.65 8.72 -17.25
CA ALA A 162 -11.19 8.71 -18.65
C ALA A 162 -10.66 7.34 -19.07
N GLU A 163 -9.87 6.68 -18.21
CA GLU A 163 -9.33 5.33 -18.46
C GLU A 163 -10.44 4.27 -18.59
N ARG A 164 -11.50 4.35 -17.76
CA ARG A 164 -12.66 3.44 -17.88
C ARG A 164 -13.42 3.67 -19.18
N ALA A 165 -13.62 4.93 -19.57
CA ALA A 165 -14.27 5.24 -20.84
C ALA A 165 -13.50 4.69 -22.06
N ASP A 166 -12.16 4.79 -22.05
CA ASP A 166 -11.31 4.22 -23.12
C ASP A 166 -11.31 2.68 -23.12
N GLN A 167 -11.47 2.04 -21.95
CA GLN A 167 -11.57 0.58 -21.87
C GLN A 167 -12.90 0.04 -22.39
N ASP A 168 -14.00 0.75 -22.15
CA ASP A 168 -15.34 0.38 -22.63
C ASP A 168 -15.46 0.54 -24.15
N ASP A 169 -14.79 1.54 -24.75
CA ASP A 169 -14.82 1.80 -26.20
C ASP A 169 -13.96 0.81 -27.02
N ARG A 170 -13.05 0.08 -26.36
CA ARG A 170 -12.19 -0.95 -26.97
C ARG A 170 -12.75 -2.37 -26.87
N ARG A 171 -13.94 -2.53 -26.30
CA ARG A 171 -14.61 -3.82 -26.07
C ARG A 171 -15.73 -4.06 -27.07
#